data_AF-A0A9D7M412-F1
#
_entry.id   AF-A0A9D7M412-F1
#
_cell.length_a   1.000
_cell.length_b   1.000
_cell.length_c   1.000
_cell.angle_alpha   90.00
_cell.angle_beta   90.00
_cell.angle_gamma   90.00
#
_symmetry.space_group_name_H-M   'P 1'
#
loop_
_entity.id
_entity.type
_entity.pdbx_description
1 polymer ?
#
loop_
_entity_poly.entity_id
_entity_poly.type
_entity_poly.pdbx_seq_one_letter_code
_entity_poly.pdbx_strand_id
1 'polypeptide(L)'
;MNELIQPFERIEHDLTGSASLDFRDDSAKKLMEMVVPGVDLSRFELAAVKLYVAGRKPVLTIYALVHSENTSNPAIETPVRKFKVPISWTQLFEYVRSFDLVVHNGKINMEEMRVDRK
;
A
#
# COMPACT_ATOMS: atom_id res chain seq x y z
N MET A 1 29.71 6.38 -3.33
CA MET A 1 28.49 6.18 -4.13
C MET A 1 27.35 6.74 -3.32
N ASN A 2 26.73 7.85 -3.74
CA ASN A 2 25.58 8.41 -3.03
C ASN A 2 24.31 7.70 -3.53
N GLU A 3 23.58 7.05 -2.63
CA GLU A 3 22.25 6.49 -2.93
C GLU A 3 21.24 7.64 -2.99
N LEU A 4 20.57 7.79 -4.14
CA LEU A 4 19.52 8.78 -4.34
C LEU A 4 18.26 8.31 -3.59
N ILE A 5 18.01 8.91 -2.42
CA ILE A 5 16.78 8.70 -1.64
C ILE A 5 15.64 9.38 -2.38
N GLN A 6 14.68 8.60 -2.91
CA GLN A 6 13.50 9.13 -3.59
C GLN A 6 12.42 9.47 -2.54
N PRO A 7 11.98 10.73 -2.44
CA PRO A 7 10.95 11.12 -1.46
C PRO A 7 9.58 10.50 -1.80
N PHE A 8 8.72 10.42 -0.79
CA PHE A 8 7.34 9.98 -0.93
C PHE A 8 6.55 10.93 -1.86
N GLU A 9 5.95 10.40 -2.92
CA GLU A 9 5.24 11.18 -3.95
C GLU A 9 4.01 11.90 -3.36
N ARG A 10 4.01 13.24 -3.39
CA ARG A 10 2.81 14.07 -3.21
C ARG A 10 2.46 14.67 -4.57
N ILE A 11 1.42 14.17 -5.23
CA ILE A 11 0.93 14.71 -6.51
C ILE A 11 -0.48 15.25 -6.26
N GLU A 12 -0.79 16.43 -6.80
CA GLU A 12 -2.16 16.96 -6.81
C GLU A 12 -3.07 16.06 -7.67
N HIS A 13 -4.20 15.64 -7.11
CA HIS A 13 -5.14 14.69 -7.72
C HIS A 13 -6.49 15.38 -8.01
N ASP A 14 -7.14 15.02 -9.13
CA ASP A 14 -8.50 15.51 -9.47
C ASP A 14 -9.54 15.11 -8.41
N LEU A 15 -9.34 13.94 -7.79
CA LEU A 15 -10.09 13.44 -6.65
C LEU A 15 -9.11 12.99 -5.58
N THR A 16 -9.42 13.30 -4.33
CA THR A 16 -8.69 12.80 -3.15
C THR A 16 -9.60 11.84 -2.41
N GLY A 17 -9.01 10.91 -1.65
CA GLY A 17 -9.77 9.88 -0.99
C GLY A 17 -8.96 9.05 -0.03
N SER A 18 -9.66 8.15 0.64
CA SER A 18 -9.08 7.12 1.47
C SER A 18 -9.48 5.75 0.93
N ALA A 19 -8.59 4.77 1.12
CA ALA A 19 -8.89 3.38 0.86
C ALA A 19 -8.54 2.57 2.12
N SER A 20 -9.41 1.66 2.51
CA SER A 20 -9.12 0.65 3.51
C SER A 20 -9.10 -0.73 2.85
N LEU A 21 -8.14 -1.55 3.27
CA LEU A 21 -7.96 -2.89 2.76
C LEU A 21 -7.74 -3.82 3.96
N ASP A 22 -8.71 -4.67 4.24
CA ASP A 22 -8.61 -5.65 5.31
C ASP A 22 -8.16 -6.98 4.72
N PHE A 23 -7.04 -7.51 5.21
CA PHE A 23 -6.60 -8.85 4.85
C PHE A 23 -7.31 -9.91 5.69
N ARG A 24 -7.43 -11.12 5.14
CA ARG A 24 -7.88 -12.30 5.90
C ARG A 24 -6.72 -12.77 6.81
N ASP A 25 -6.87 -12.83 8.12
CA ASP A 25 -5.87 -13.39 9.06
C ASP A 25 -4.40 -13.03 8.68
N ASP A 26 -3.48 -14.01 8.68
CA ASP A 26 -2.06 -13.87 8.28
C ASP A 26 -1.82 -13.65 6.76
N SER A 27 -2.84 -13.27 5.98
CA SER A 27 -2.74 -13.21 4.52
C SER A 27 -1.88 -12.07 3.98
N ALA A 28 -1.53 -11.08 4.80
CA ALA A 28 -0.57 -10.04 4.43
C ALA A 28 0.81 -10.64 4.09
N LYS A 29 1.26 -11.62 4.87
CA LYS A 29 2.52 -12.36 4.64
C LYS A 29 2.42 -13.25 3.40
N LYS A 30 1.30 -13.95 3.25
CA LYS A 30 1.03 -14.81 2.09
C LYS A 30 0.98 -14.01 0.78
N LEU A 31 0.42 -12.80 0.81
CA LEU A 31 0.44 -11.89 -0.33
C LEU A 31 1.87 -11.55 -0.72
N MET A 32 2.74 -11.22 0.25
CA MET A 32 4.16 -10.95 -0.03
C MET A 32 4.88 -12.16 -0.64
N GLU A 33 4.70 -13.36 -0.09
CA GLU A 33 5.30 -14.60 -0.63
C GLU A 33 4.85 -14.88 -2.06
N MET A 34 3.56 -14.66 -2.35
CA MET A 34 2.99 -14.92 -3.66
C MET A 34 3.53 -13.96 -4.72
N VAL A 35 3.61 -12.67 -4.40
CA VAL A 35 3.96 -11.65 -5.40
C VAL A 35 5.45 -11.33 -5.45
N VAL A 36 6.21 -11.62 -4.39
CA VAL A 36 7.66 -11.42 -4.31
C VAL A 36 8.36 -12.78 -4.17
N PRO A 37 8.71 -13.43 -5.29
CA PRO A 37 9.35 -14.75 -5.25
C PRO A 37 10.65 -14.73 -4.45
N GLY A 38 10.77 -15.66 -3.48
CA GLY A 38 11.96 -15.80 -2.65
C GLY A 38 12.13 -14.72 -1.58
N VAL A 39 11.07 -13.97 -1.25
CA VAL A 39 11.12 -13.03 -0.12
C VAL A 39 11.38 -13.76 1.20
N ASP A 40 12.31 -13.24 1.99
CA ASP A 40 12.59 -13.75 3.32
C ASP A 40 11.71 -13.02 4.35
N LEU A 41 10.58 -13.61 4.70
CA LEU A 41 9.64 -13.04 5.68
C LEU A 41 10.20 -12.96 7.11
N SER A 42 11.34 -13.61 7.41
CA SER A 42 12.01 -13.40 8.70
C SER A 42 12.74 -12.05 8.76
N ARG A 43 13.02 -11.47 7.60
CA ARG A 43 13.71 -10.19 7.45
C ARG A 43 12.79 -9.04 7.07
N PHE A 44 11.62 -9.33 6.51
CA PHE A 44 10.72 -8.32 5.97
C PHE A 44 9.31 -8.41 6.56
N GLU A 45 8.77 -7.25 6.94
CA GLU A 45 7.38 -7.07 7.39
C GLU A 45 6.64 -6.11 6.47
N LEU A 46 5.38 -6.41 6.13
CA LEU A 46 4.56 -5.54 5.29
C LEU A 46 4.27 -4.21 6.00
N ALA A 47 4.76 -3.09 5.46
CA ALA A 47 4.52 -1.75 6.00
C ALA A 47 3.35 -1.06 5.29
N ALA A 48 3.33 -1.11 3.96
CA ALA A 48 2.30 -0.46 3.15
C ALA A 48 2.14 -1.11 1.78
N VAL A 49 0.97 -0.92 1.18
CA VAL A 49 0.69 -1.28 -0.20
C VAL A 49 0.24 -0.06 -0.99
N LYS A 50 0.67 0.04 -2.26
CA LYS A 50 0.16 1.01 -3.23
C LYS A 50 -0.33 0.24 -4.46
N LEU A 51 -1.61 0.37 -4.78
CA LEU A 51 -2.18 -0.19 -5.99
C LEU A 51 -2.22 0.89 -7.07
N TYR A 52 -1.59 0.62 -8.21
CA TYR A 52 -1.64 1.48 -9.38
C TYR A 52 -2.35 0.74 -10.51
N VAL A 53 -3.39 1.35 -11.08
CA VAL A 53 -4.16 0.76 -12.18
C VAL A 53 -4.00 1.64 -13.41
N ALA A 54 -3.30 1.12 -14.42
CA ALA A 54 -3.24 1.73 -15.75
C ALA A 54 -3.80 0.75 -16.78
N GLY A 55 -4.95 1.08 -17.37
CA GLY A 55 -5.67 0.18 -18.25
C GLY A 55 -6.15 -1.08 -17.51
N ARG A 56 -5.85 -2.26 -18.04
CA ARG A 56 -6.35 -3.55 -17.50
C ARG A 56 -5.40 -4.26 -16.53
N LYS A 57 -4.19 -3.74 -16.32
CA LYS A 57 -3.14 -4.42 -15.55
C LYS A 57 -2.85 -3.65 -14.27
N PRO A 58 -3.37 -4.10 -13.11
CA PRO A 58 -2.97 -3.52 -11.84
C PRO A 58 -1.49 -3.85 -11.55
N VAL A 59 -0.80 -2.87 -10.98
CA VAL A 59 0.55 -3.00 -10.43
C VAL A 59 0.44 -2.76 -8.94
N LEU A 60 0.77 -3.79 -8.16
CA LEU A 60 0.89 -3.67 -6.72
C LEU A 60 2.33 -3.25 -6.39
N THR A 61 2.47 -2.27 -5.51
CA THR A 61 3.75 -1.93 -4.89
C THR A 61 3.66 -2.28 -3.42
N ILE A 62 4.59 -3.09 -2.94
CA ILE A 62 4.74 -3.45 -1.53
C ILE A 62 5.92 -2.69 -0.96
N TYR A 63 5.71 -2.02 0.16
CA TYR A 63 6.75 -1.43 0.99
C TYR A 63 6.90 -2.31 2.23
N ALA A 64 8.09 -2.87 2.43
CA ALA A 64 8.37 -3.77 3.54
C ALA A 64 9.45 -3.18 4.47
N LEU A 65 9.19 -3.23 5.78
CA LEU A 65 10.17 -2.91 6.81
C LEU A 65 11.27 -3.97 6.83
N VAL A 66 12.49 -3.58 7.18
CA VAL A 66 13.64 -4.49 7.30
C VAL A 66 13.94 -4.72 8.78
N HIS A 67 13.78 -5.94 9.28
CA HIS A 67 13.98 -6.28 10.70
C HIS A 67 15.44 -6.20 11.19
N SER A 68 16.42 -5.97 10.29
CA SER A 68 17.84 -6.18 10.60
C SER A 68 18.72 -4.93 10.61
N GLU A 69 18.17 -3.72 10.69
CA GLU A 69 19.00 -2.53 10.89
C GLU A 69 18.73 -1.96 12.27
N ASN A 70 19.62 -2.31 13.20
CA ASN A 70 19.87 -1.57 14.44
C ASN A 70 20.23 -0.12 14.07
N THR A 71 19.25 0.68 13.68
CA THR A 71 19.41 2.13 13.68
C THR A 71 19.24 2.58 15.12
N SER A 72 20.33 2.45 15.87
CA SER A 72 20.57 3.04 17.20
C SER A 72 20.56 4.58 17.17
N ASN A 73 19.99 5.16 16.13
CA ASN A 73 19.91 6.57 15.85
C ASN A 73 18.42 6.84 15.61
N PRO A 74 17.80 7.85 16.25
CA PRO A 74 16.46 8.29 15.89
C PRO A 74 16.53 8.91 14.50
N ALA A 75 16.58 8.06 13.48
CA ALA A 75 16.50 8.48 12.10
C ALA A 75 15.11 9.09 11.91
N ILE A 76 15.08 10.25 11.24
CA ILE A 76 13.85 10.98 10.89
C ILE A 76 12.95 10.11 9.97
N GLU A 77 13.51 9.07 9.36
CA GLU A 77 12.85 8.23 8.35
C GLU A 77 12.98 6.73 8.66
N THR A 78 11.91 5.98 8.40
CA THR A 78 11.87 4.52 8.56
C THR A 78 12.30 3.83 7.26
N PRO A 79 13.37 3.00 7.27
CA PRO A 79 13.83 2.34 6.05
C PRO A 79 12.82 1.28 5.60
N VAL A 80 12.45 1.34 4.32
CA VAL A 80 11.57 0.36 3.66
C VAL A 80 12.18 -0.13 2.36
N ARG A 81 12.00 -1.42 2.06
CA ARG A 81 12.27 -1.98 0.75
C ARG A 81 11.01 -1.99 -0.11
N LYS A 82 11.15 -1.53 -1.34
CA LYS A 82 10.06 -1.41 -2.31
C LYS A 82 10.09 -2.55 -3.33
N PHE A 83 8.98 -3.26 -3.47
CA PHE A 83 8.76 -4.29 -4.50
C PHE A 83 7.61 -3.86 -5.41
N LYS A 84 7.82 -3.86 -6.73
CA LYS A 84 6.78 -3.55 -7.72
C LYS A 84 6.46 -4.79 -8.53
N VAL A 85 5.21 -5.22 -8.49
CA VAL A 85 4.78 -6.51 -9.00
C VAL A 85 3.49 -6.37 -9.82
N PRO A 86 3.43 -6.86 -11.06
CA PRO A 86 2.17 -7.01 -11.77
C PRO A 86 1.29 -8.01 -11.01
N ILE A 87 0.01 -7.70 -10.87
CA ILE A 87 -0.96 -8.60 -10.22
C ILE A 87 -2.25 -8.63 -11.04
N SER A 88 -3.03 -9.71 -10.93
CA SER A 88 -4.42 -9.72 -11.40
C SER A 88 -5.39 -9.35 -10.27
N TRP A 89 -6.60 -8.89 -10.62
CA TRP A 89 -7.64 -8.62 -9.63
C TRP A 89 -8.00 -9.86 -8.82
N THR A 90 -8.08 -11.02 -9.46
CA THR A 90 -8.36 -12.30 -8.80
C THR A 90 -7.31 -12.63 -7.74
N GLN A 91 -6.02 -12.49 -8.09
CA GLN A 91 -4.92 -12.72 -7.13
C GLN A 91 -4.93 -11.72 -5.97
N LEU A 92 -5.27 -10.46 -6.22
CA LEU A 92 -5.33 -9.45 -5.15
C LEU A 92 -6.47 -9.77 -4.17
N PHE A 93 -7.68 -10.00 -4.69
CA PHE A 93 -8.87 -10.20 -3.86
C PHE A 93 -8.97 -11.59 -3.21
N GLU A 94 -8.08 -12.52 -3.55
CA GLU A 94 -7.95 -13.81 -2.85
C GLU A 94 -7.55 -13.63 -1.37
N TYR A 95 -6.75 -12.60 -1.07
CA TYR A 95 -6.22 -12.35 0.28
C TYR A 95 -6.97 -11.25 1.04
N VAL A 96 -7.84 -10.53 0.33
CA VAL A 96 -8.57 -9.37 0.86
C VAL A 96 -9.95 -9.83 1.32
N ARG A 97 -10.27 -9.51 2.58
CA ARG A 97 -11.60 -9.72 3.17
C ARG A 97 -12.56 -8.60 2.73
N SER A 98 -12.13 -7.36 2.87
CA SER A 98 -12.90 -6.16 2.52
C SER A 98 -11.99 -5.11 1.89
N PHE A 99 -12.55 -4.39 0.93
CA PHE A 99 -11.95 -3.22 0.31
C PHE A 99 -12.99 -2.11 0.31
N ASP A 100 -12.68 -1.00 0.97
CA ASP A 100 -13.50 0.21 0.96
C ASP A 100 -12.70 1.33 0.28
N LEU A 101 -13.34 2.07 -0.61
CA LEU A 101 -12.74 3.17 -1.35
C LEU A 101 -13.71 4.34 -1.34
N VAL A 102 -13.26 5.42 -0.72
CA VAL A 102 -13.99 6.67 -0.65
C VAL A 102 -13.21 7.71 -1.45
N VAL A 103 -13.85 8.31 -2.44
CA VAL A 103 -13.27 9.39 -3.26
C VAL A 103 -14.18 10.61 -3.27
N HIS A 104 -13.58 11.79 -3.21
CA HIS A 104 -14.28 13.06 -3.24
C HIS A 104 -13.49 14.10 -4.04
N ASN A 105 -14.20 15.12 -4.52
CA ASN A 105 -13.64 16.17 -5.38
C ASN A 105 -12.83 17.24 -4.63
N GLY A 106 -12.52 17.03 -3.35
CA GLY A 106 -11.83 17.99 -2.49
C GLY A 106 -12.60 19.29 -2.18
N LYS A 107 -13.73 19.57 -2.84
CA LYS A 107 -14.50 20.81 -2.67
C LYS A 107 -15.43 20.79 -1.46
N ILE A 108 -15.76 19.60 -0.97
CA ILE A 108 -16.72 19.38 0.12
C ILE A 108 -16.05 18.50 1.16
N ASN A 109 -16.18 18.89 2.44
CA ASN A 109 -15.79 18.04 3.56
C ASN A 109 -16.79 16.89 3.69
N MET A 110 -16.32 15.65 3.56
CA MET A 110 -17.18 14.47 3.65
C MET A 110 -17.82 14.29 5.01
N GLU A 111 -17.17 14.74 6.08
CA GLU A 111 -17.68 14.64 7.45
C GLU A 111 -18.90 15.55 7.69
N GLU A 112 -19.10 16.57 6.84
CA GLU A 112 -20.22 17.51 6.91
C GLU A 112 -21.40 17.08 6.03
N MET A 113 -21.27 15.98 5.29
CA MET A 113 -22.33 15.52 4.38
C MET A 113 -23.51 14.95 5.16
N ARG A 114 -24.70 15.52 4.95
CA ARG A 114 -25.97 14.93 5.39
C ARG A 114 -26.56 14.10 4.25
N VAL A 115 -26.79 12.81 4.52
CA VAL A 115 -27.45 11.90 3.58
C VAL A 115 -28.93 11.78 3.95
N ASP A 116 -29.81 12.30 3.08
CA ASP A 116 -31.25 12.10 3.24
C ASP A 116 -31.63 10.69 2.74
N ARG A 117 -32.19 9.85 3.62
CA ARG A 117 -32.62 8.48 3.29
C ARG A 117 -34.05 8.50 2.72
N LYS A 118 -34.29 7.73 1.65
CA LYS A 118 -35.64 7.36 1.21
C LYS A 118 -36.05 6.03 1.82
#